data_AF-A0A7V2L8I3-F1
#
_entry.id   AF-A0A7V2L8I3-F1
#
_cell.length_a   1.000
_cell.length_b   1.000
_cell.length_c   1.000
_cell.angle_alpha   90.00
_cell.angle_beta   90.00
_cell.angle_gamma   90.00
#
_symmetry.space_group_name_H-M   'P 1'
#
loop_
_entity.id
_entity.type
_entity.pdbx_description
1 polymer ?
#
loop_
_entity_poly.entity_id
_entity_poly.type
_entity_poly.pdbx_seq_one_letter_code
_entity_poly.pdbx_strand_id
1 'polypeptide(L)'
;MAEKTLRASEIPQFTFCHRAWWYARQGHPSEDVEERLAGVRWHRQHGRAVLTAGCIRLVGYAFLLASAVAGVAHLTALALR
;
A
#
# COMPACT_ATOMS: atom_id res chain seq x y z
N MET A 1 10.44 1.40 28.86
CA MET A 1 10.88 0.07 28.41
C MET A 1 11.59 0.27 27.08
N ALA A 2 12.93 0.19 27.05
CA ALA A 2 13.68 0.44 25.81
C ALA A 2 13.43 -0.71 24.83
N GLU A 3 12.76 -0.40 23.72
CA GLU A 3 12.51 -1.32 22.63
C GLU A 3 13.85 -1.90 22.12
N LYS A 4 13.95 -3.24 22.10
CA LYS A 4 15.18 -3.97 21.70
C LYS A 4 15.25 -4.17 20.17
N THR A 5 14.18 -3.82 19.47
CA THR A 5 14.04 -3.86 18.01
C THR A 5 14.35 -2.50 17.40
N LEU A 6 15.20 -2.50 16.37
CA LEU A 6 15.44 -1.33 15.54
C LEU A 6 14.41 -1.32 14.40
N ARG A 7 13.72 -0.19 14.21
CA ARG A 7 12.84 0.01 13.05
C ARG A 7 13.70 0.33 11.82
N ALA A 8 13.24 -0.11 10.66
CA ALA A 8 13.89 0.22 9.39
C ALA A 8 14.04 1.74 9.19
N SER A 9 13.08 2.54 9.67
CA SER A 9 13.12 4.00 9.59
C SER A 9 14.20 4.66 10.46
N GLU A 10 14.77 3.94 11.42
CA GLU A 10 15.86 4.44 12.26
C GLU A 10 17.22 4.31 11.57
N ILE A 11 17.38 3.38 10.62
CA ILE A 11 18.67 3.13 9.94
C ILE A 11 19.17 4.39 9.22
N PRO A 12 18.37 5.06 8.36
CA PRO A 12 18.82 6.28 7.68
C PRO A 12 19.18 7.40 8.66
N GLN A 13 18.40 7.54 9.73
CA GLN A 13 18.63 8.57 10.75
C GLN A 13 19.94 8.31 11.51
N PHE A 14 20.22 7.05 11.86
CA PHE A 14 21.46 6.64 12.52
C PHE A 14 22.67 6.84 11.60
N THR A 15 22.58 6.45 10.33
CA THR A 15 23.68 6.63 9.35
C THR A 15 23.94 8.09 9.03
N PHE A 16 22.92 8.95 9.08
CA PHE A 16 23.07 10.39 8.89
C PHE A 16 23.68 11.06 10.13
N CYS A 17 23.10 10.83 11.31
CA CYS A 17 23.58 11.39 12.58
C CYS A 17 23.15 10.54 13.79
N HIS A 18 24.12 9.86 14.39
CA HIS A 18 23.92 9.08 15.62
C HIS A 18 23.30 9.87 16.78
N ARG A 19 23.70 11.14 16.94
CA ARG A 19 23.15 12.01 17.99
C ARG A 19 21.68 12.32 17.77
N ALA A 20 21.30 12.68 16.53
CA ALA A 20 19.91 12.95 16.18
C ALA A 20 19.03 11.71 16.36
N TRP A 21 19.53 10.53 15.96
CA TRP A 21 18.89 9.25 16.24
C TRP A 21 18.71 8.99 17.75
N TRP A 22 19.73 9.25 18.56
CA TRP A 22 19.64 9.09 20.02
C TRP A 22 18.63 10.04 20.66
N TYR A 23 18.54 11.28 20.18
CA TYR A 23 17.50 12.23 20.62
C TYR A 23 16.10 11.78 20.18
N ALA A 24 15.94 11.28 18.97
CA ALA A 24 14.67 10.74 18.50
C ALA A 24 14.20 9.55 19.35
N ARG A 25 15.12 8.68 19.81
CA ARG A 25 14.81 7.57 20.72
C ARG A 25 14.40 8.02 22.13
N GLN A 26 14.81 9.22 22.54
CA GLN A 26 14.36 9.86 23.78
C GLN A 26 13.05 10.64 23.59
N GLY A 27 12.49 10.66 22.38
CA GLY A 27 11.24 11.37 22.08
C GLY A 27 11.41 12.85 21.78
N HIS A 28 12.64 13.34 21.55
CA HIS A 28 12.82 14.72 21.10
C HIS A 28 12.23 14.89 19.69
N PRO A 29 11.41 15.94 19.47
CA PRO A 29 10.83 16.20 18.17
C PRO A 29 11.90 16.61 17.15
N SER A 30 11.71 16.20 15.89
CA SER A 30 12.43 16.79 14.76
C SER A 30 11.78 18.13 14.39
N GLU A 31 12.48 18.98 13.64
CA GLU A 31 11.86 20.19 13.07
C GLU A 31 10.84 19.82 11.97
N ASP A 32 11.11 18.76 11.20
CA ASP A 32 10.33 18.36 10.01
C ASP A 32 9.03 17.57 10.33
N VAL A 33 8.34 17.87 11.44
CA VAL A 33 7.13 17.12 11.82
C VAL A 33 6.03 17.31 10.77
N GLU A 34 5.86 18.52 10.27
CA GLU A 34 4.78 18.85 9.34
C GLU A 34 4.96 18.17 7.98
N GLU A 35 6.18 18.15 7.45
CA GLU A 35 6.56 17.46 6.22
C GLU A 35 6.32 15.95 6.35
N ARG A 36 6.69 15.35 7.50
CA ARG A 36 6.41 13.93 7.76
C ARG A 36 4.91 13.65 7.81
N LEU A 37 4.13 14.50 8.48
CA LEU A 37 2.67 14.36 8.52
C LEU A 37 2.03 14.53 7.14
N ALA A 38 2.55 15.44 6.32
CA ALA A 38 2.13 15.60 4.93
C ALA A 38 2.39 14.33 4.12
N GLY A 39 3.57 13.74 4.25
CA GLY A 39 3.91 12.44 3.65
C GLY A 39 2.96 11.32 4.08
N VAL A 40 2.63 11.22 5.36
CA VAL A 40 1.66 10.23 5.88
C VAL A 40 0.27 10.42 5.28
N ARG A 41 -0.21 11.67 5.20
CA ARG A 41 -1.51 11.98 4.58
C ARG A 41 -1.53 11.58 3.11
N TRP A 42 -0.48 11.92 2.37
CA TRP A 42 -0.33 11.55 0.96
C TRP A 42 -0.32 10.03 0.76
N HIS A 43 0.47 9.29 1.55
CA HIS A 43 0.52 7.83 1.47
C HIS A 43 -0.83 7.18 1.79
N ARG A 44 -1.60 7.71 2.75
CA ARG A 44 -2.95 7.22 3.05
C ARG A 44 -3.90 7.46 1.88
N GLN A 45 -3.86 8.64 1.25
CA GLN A 45 -4.68 8.94 0.08
C GLN A 45 -4.32 8.03 -1.09
N HIS A 46 -3.02 7.88 -1.39
CA HIS A 46 -2.54 6.99 -2.44
C HIS A 46 -2.93 5.54 -2.18
N GLY A 47 -2.77 5.05 -0.95
CA GLY A 47 -3.15 3.69 -0.57
C GLY A 47 -4.64 3.41 -0.81
N ARG A 48 -5.52 4.37 -0.50
CA ARG A 48 -6.95 4.27 -0.83
C ARG A 48 -7.19 4.14 -2.33
N ALA A 49 -6.52 4.95 -3.14
CA ALA A 49 -6.65 4.89 -4.60
C ALA A 49 -6.14 3.56 -5.19
N VAL A 50 -5.05 3.01 -4.64
CA VAL A 50 -4.53 1.69 -5.05
C VAL A 50 -5.51 0.58 -4.71
N LEU A 51 -6.10 0.62 -3.51
CA LEU A 51 -7.11 -0.37 -3.09
C LEU A 51 -8.36 -0.30 -3.98
N THR A 52 -8.89 0.90 -4.25
CA THR A 52 -10.06 1.05 -5.13
C THR A 52 -9.77 0.56 -6.54
N ALA A 53 -8.60 0.90 -7.10
CA ALA A 53 -8.17 0.40 -8.40
C ALA A 53 -7.99 -1.14 -8.40
N GLY A 54 -7.53 -1.73 -7.30
CA GLY A 54 -7.49 -3.18 -7.10
C GLY A 54 -8.88 -3.81 -7.18
N CYS A 55 -9.85 -3.27 -6.42
CA CYS A 55 -11.23 -3.77 -6.42
C CYS A 55 -11.90 -3.65 -7.79
N ILE A 56 -11.74 -2.51 -8.47
CA ILE A 56 -12.31 -2.30 -9.82
C ILE A 56 -11.71 -3.29 -10.82
N ARG A 57 -10.40 -3.53 -10.77
CA ARG A 57 -9.75 -4.53 -11.63
C ARG A 57 -10.28 -5.93 -11.37
N LEU A 58 -10.46 -6.32 -10.11
CA LEU A 58 -11.02 -7.62 -9.74
C LEU A 58 -12.44 -7.81 -10.32
N VAL A 59 -13.29 -6.79 -10.18
CA VAL A 59 -14.65 -6.79 -10.76
C VAL A 59 -14.59 -6.90 -12.28
N GLY A 60 -13.69 -6.15 -12.93
CA GLY A 60 -13.48 -6.24 -14.38
C GLY A 60 -13.10 -7.65 -14.84
N TYR A 61 -12.16 -8.30 -14.15
CA TYR A 61 -11.78 -9.69 -14.45
C TYR A 61 -12.91 -10.69 -14.20
N ALA A 62 -13.73 -10.47 -13.17
CA ALA A 62 -14.91 -11.31 -12.92
C ALA A 62 -15.92 -11.22 -14.07
N PHE A 63 -16.21 -10.01 -14.57
CA PHE A 63 -17.07 -9.84 -15.74
C PHE A 63 -16.49 -10.44 -17.01
N LEU A 64 -15.19 -10.28 -17.25
CA LEU A 64 -14.51 -10.86 -18.39
C LEU A 64 -14.56 -12.39 -18.37
N LEU A 65 -14.37 -13.00 -17.20
CA LEU A 65 -14.48 -14.45 -17.03
C LEU A 65 -15.92 -14.92 -17.26
N ALA A 66 -16.90 -14.22 -16.67
CA ALA A 66 -18.31 -14.56 -16.83
C ALA A 66 -18.76 -14.49 -18.30
N SER A 67 -18.34 -13.45 -19.05
CA SER A 67 -18.67 -13.32 -20.46
C SER A 67 -17.99 -14.39 -21.32
N ALA A 68 -16.74 -14.74 -21.03
CA ALA A 68 -16.05 -15.82 -21.72
C ALA A 68 -16.75 -17.17 -21.50
N VAL A 69 -17.11 -17.50 -20.26
CA VAL A 69 -17.84 -18.73 -19.93
C VAL A 69 -19.21 -18.77 -20.61
N ALA A 70 -19.97 -17.67 -20.54
CA ALA A 70 -21.27 -17.57 -21.19
C ALA A 70 -21.16 -17.73 -22.71
N GLY A 71 -20.15 -17.10 -23.34
CA GLY A 71 -19.87 -17.23 -24.76
C GLY A 71 -19.57 -18.67 -25.16
N VAL A 72 -18.68 -19.35 -24.43
CA VAL A 72 -18.37 -20.77 -24.66
C VAL A 72 -19.60 -21.66 -24.51
N ALA A 73 -20.38 -21.46 -23.45
CA ALA A 73 -21.60 -22.23 -23.21
C ALA A 73 -22.63 -22.04 -24.34
N HIS A 74 -22.80 -20.81 -24.83
CA HIS A 74 -23.70 -20.50 -25.93
C HIS A 74 -23.27 -21.16 -27.24
N LEU A 75 -21.99 -21.04 -27.60
CA LEU A 75 -21.43 -21.68 -28.80
C LEU A 75 -21.56 -23.20 -28.74
N THR A 76 -21.30 -23.79 -27.57
CA THR A 76 -21.46 -25.23 -27.35
C THR A 76 -22.91 -25.67 -27.53
N ALA A 77 -23.86 -24.90 -26.99
CA ALA A 77 -25.29 -25.17 -27.14
C ALA A 77 -25.76 -25.05 -28.60
N LEU A 78 -25.18 -24.15 -29.40
CA LEU A 78 -25.46 -24.05 -30.83
C LEU A 78 -24.90 -25.24 -31.62
N ALA A 79 -23.71 -25.73 -31.29
CA ALA A 79 -23.08 -26.85 -31.98
C ALA A 79 -23.76 -28.21 -31.73
N LEU A 80 -24.48 -28.34 -30.61
CA LEU A 80 -25.19 -29.56 -30.21
C LEU A 80 -26.68 -29.59 -30.62
N ARG A 81 -27.19 -28.49 -31.18
CA ARG A 81 -28.55 -28.40 -31.74
C ARG A 81 -28.54 -28.75 -33.23
#